data_AF-A0A3M2F1V0-F1
#
_entry.id   AF-A0A3M2F1V0-F1
#
_cell.length_a   1.000
_cell.length_b   1.000
_cell.length_c   1.000
_cell.angle_alpha   90.00
_cell.angle_beta   90.00
_cell.angle_gamma   90.00
#
_symmetry.space_group_name_H-M   'P 1'
#
loop_
_entity.id
_entity.type
_entity.pdbx_description
1 polymer ?
#
loop_
_entity_poly.entity_id
_entity_poly.type
_entity_poly.pdbx_seq_one_letter_code
_entity_poly.pdbx_strand_id
1 'polypeptide(L)'
;MARFRFRLERVLSVRRHEEDREKLRFAVAVRNLEEARKNLRATREELRRAVEKGAAVAAARPTIEDLVRDYEYRAALLRREERETKAVEEAQERYEEARRYLIEARKKRRLLERLRERRFEEWREEEIRREQEELDEMGVAGFRRLREEEALVG
;
A
#
# COMPACT_ATOMS: atom_id res chain seq x y z
N MET A 1 -34.09 -15.60 9.94
CA MET A 1 -32.93 -15.67 9.02
C MET A 1 -31.64 -15.74 9.81
N ALA A 2 -30.79 -16.71 9.51
CA ALA A 2 -29.49 -16.79 10.16
C ALA A 2 -28.60 -15.61 9.73
N ARG A 3 -27.56 -15.29 10.50
CA ARG A 3 -26.56 -14.28 10.12
C ARG A 3 -25.30 -14.98 9.62
N PHE A 4 -24.76 -14.54 8.48
CA PHE A 4 -23.47 -15.03 7.99
C PHE A 4 -22.35 -14.83 9.01
N ARG A 5 -21.54 -15.87 9.25
CA ARG A 5 -20.37 -15.84 10.12
C ARG A 5 -19.15 -16.40 9.41
N PHE A 6 -18.19 -15.53 9.10
CA PHE A 6 -16.93 -15.95 8.52
C PHE A 6 -15.93 -16.38 9.60
N ARG A 7 -15.53 -17.66 9.61
CA ARG A 7 -14.64 -18.23 10.64
C ARG A 7 -13.27 -17.52 10.74
N LEU A 8 -12.80 -16.92 9.66
CA LEU A 8 -11.50 -16.24 9.59
C LEU A 8 -11.60 -14.71 9.69
N GLU A 9 -12.71 -14.15 10.17
CA GLU A 9 -12.89 -12.69 10.27
C GLU A 9 -11.80 -12.02 11.11
N ARG A 10 -11.39 -12.64 12.23
CA ARG A 10 -10.27 -12.15 13.06
C ARG A 10 -8.95 -12.11 12.29
N VAL A 11 -8.65 -13.17 11.53
CA VAL A 11 -7.42 -13.24 10.72
C VAL A 11 -7.46 -12.18 9.61
N LEU A 12 -8.61 -11.98 8.97
CA LEU A 12 -8.80 -10.94 7.96
C LEU A 12 -8.59 -9.54 8.54
N SER A 13 -9.07 -9.28 9.76
CA SER A 13 -8.82 -8.03 10.48
C SER A 13 -7.33 -7.80 10.71
N VAL A 14 -6.60 -8.82 11.17
CA VAL A 14 -5.14 -8.74 11.35
C VAL A 14 -4.45 -8.42 10.03
N ARG A 15 -4.82 -9.09 8.93
CA ARG A 15 -4.23 -8.80 7.59
C ARG A 15 -4.52 -7.38 7.10
N ARG A 16 -5.69 -6.81 7.43
CA ARG A 16 -5.99 -5.39 7.14
C ARG A 16 -5.05 -4.46 7.89
N HIS A 17 -4.86 -4.70 9.19
CA HIS A 17 -3.95 -3.90 10.01
C HIS A 17 -2.49 -4.04 9.56
N GLU A 18 -2.05 -5.25 9.17
CA GLU A 18 -0.74 -5.47 8.56
C GLU A 18 -0.57 -4.64 7.28
N GLU A 19 -1.55 -4.66 6.36
CA GLU A 19 -1.49 -3.84 5.15
C GLU A 19 -1.42 -2.34 5.48
N ASP A 20 -2.21 -1.86 6.44
CA ASP A 20 -2.21 -0.45 6.82
C ASP A 20 -0.87 -0.01 7.41
N ARG A 21 -0.22 -0.88 8.19
CA ARG A 21 1.15 -0.64 8.67
C ARG A 21 2.16 -0.55 7.52
N GLU A 22 2.08 -1.47 6.56
CA GLU A 22 2.98 -1.43 5.40
C GLU A 22 2.70 -0.24 4.47
N LYS A 23 1.45 0.25 4.38
CA LYS A 23 1.14 1.52 3.69
C LYS A 23 1.85 2.70 4.34
N LEU A 24 1.81 2.79 5.67
CA LEU A 24 2.50 3.85 6.40
C LEU A 24 4.01 3.76 6.20
N ARG A 25 4.59 2.56 6.31
CA ARG A 25 6.02 2.32 6.06
C ARG A 25 6.42 2.74 4.63
N PHE A 26 5.61 2.37 3.64
CA PHE A 26 5.84 2.75 2.25
C PHE A 26 5.74 4.27 2.05
N ALA A 27 4.75 4.94 2.65
CA ALA A 27 4.62 6.40 2.56
C ALA A 27 5.83 7.13 3.14
N VAL A 28 6.36 6.66 4.28
CA VAL A 28 7.60 7.20 4.86
C VAL A 28 8.79 6.98 3.93
N ALA A 29 8.93 5.79 3.35
CA ALA A 29 10.02 5.51 2.42
C ALA A 29 9.97 6.37 1.14
N VAL A 30 8.77 6.60 0.59
CA VAL A 30 8.55 7.51 -0.54
C VAL A 30 9.04 8.92 -0.20
N ARG A 31 8.58 9.48 0.93
CA ARG A 31 8.97 10.82 1.37
C ARG A 31 10.49 10.93 1.55
N ASN A 32 11.11 9.94 2.19
CA ASN A 32 12.55 9.96 2.43
C ASN A 32 13.35 9.92 1.11
N LEU A 33 12.91 9.12 0.14
CA LEU A 33 13.53 9.06 -1.19
C LEU A 33 13.38 10.38 -1.95
N GLU A 34 12.20 11.00 -1.89
CA GLU A 34 11.96 12.31 -2.51
C GLU A 34 12.84 13.40 -1.89
N GLU A 35 12.96 13.41 -0.55
CA GLU A 35 13.79 14.35 0.19
C GLU A 35 15.28 14.16 -0.13
N ALA A 36 15.79 12.93 -0.12
CA ALA A 36 17.17 12.62 -0.49
C ALA A 36 17.48 13.08 -1.92
N ARG A 37 16.58 12.80 -2.88
CA ARG A 37 16.74 13.22 -4.28
C ARG A 37 16.69 14.74 -4.42
N LYS A 38 15.85 15.43 -3.63
CA LYS A 38 15.78 16.90 -3.61
C LYS A 38 17.10 17.50 -3.13
N ASN A 39 17.67 16.97 -2.05
CA ASN A 39 18.95 17.44 -1.52
C ASN A 39 20.08 17.26 -2.54
N LEU A 40 20.18 16.08 -3.14
CA LEU A 40 21.18 15.80 -4.18
C LEU A 40 21.05 16.75 -5.38
N ARG A 41 19.82 17.02 -5.85
CA ARG A 41 19.58 17.99 -6.92
C ARG A 41 20.05 19.39 -6.54
N ALA A 42 19.73 19.84 -5.32
CA ALA A 42 20.15 21.15 -4.84
C ALA A 42 21.69 21.28 -4.78
N THR A 43 22.39 20.26 -4.27
CA THR A 43 23.87 20.25 -4.24
C THR A 43 24.47 20.23 -5.64
N ARG A 44 23.89 19.49 -6.59
CA ARG A 44 24.33 19.50 -8.00
C ARG A 44 24.14 20.85 -8.68
N GLU A 45 23.02 21.51 -8.41
CA GLU A 45 22.77 22.88 -8.89
C GLU A 45 23.75 23.87 -8.27
N GLU A 46 24.04 23.74 -6.98
CA GLU A 46 25.03 24.57 -6.27
C GLU A 46 26.44 24.37 -6.86
N LEU A 47 26.84 23.11 -7.10
CA LEU A 47 28.11 22.77 -7.74
C LEU A 47 28.22 23.37 -9.14
N ARG A 48 27.16 23.27 -9.95
CA ARG A 48 27.11 23.87 -11.29
C ARG A 48 27.32 25.38 -11.22
N ARG A 49 26.61 26.07 -10.31
CA ARG A 49 26.78 27.52 -10.11
C ARG A 49 28.18 27.88 -9.61
N ALA A 50 28.78 27.04 -8.76
CA ALA A 50 30.15 27.24 -8.28
C ALA A 50 31.15 27.14 -9.43
N VAL A 51 31.00 26.17 -10.33
CA VAL A 51 31.85 26.02 -11.53
C VAL A 51 31.71 27.23 -12.47
N GLU A 52 30.48 27.68 -12.73
CA GLU A 52 30.21 28.85 -13.60
C GLU A 52 30.83 30.14 -13.01
N LYS A 53 30.72 30.34 -11.69
CA LYS A 53 31.35 31.48 -10.99
C LYS A 53 32.87 31.39 -10.98
N GLY A 54 33.43 30.21 -10.71
CA GLY A 54 34.88 29.98 -10.70
C GLY A 54 35.52 30.30 -12.05
N ALA A 55 34.85 29.98 -13.16
CA ALA A 55 35.29 30.34 -14.50
C ALA A 55 35.33 31.87 -14.73
N ALA A 56 34.34 32.60 -14.22
CA ALA A 56 34.32 34.07 -14.30
C ALA A 56 35.42 34.71 -13.43
N VAL A 57 35.67 34.18 -12.23
CA VAL A 57 36.76 34.63 -11.35
C VAL A 57 38.13 34.38 -12.00
N ALA A 58 38.33 33.21 -12.61
CA ALA A 58 39.55 32.88 -13.33
C ALA A 58 39.86 33.84 -14.49
N ALA A 59 38.83 34.37 -15.15
CA ALA A 59 38.97 35.35 -16.22
C ALA A 59 39.34 36.77 -15.71
N ALA A 60 39.19 37.05 -14.41
CA ALA A 60 39.31 38.38 -13.82
C ALA A 60 40.64 38.64 -13.09
N ARG A 61 41.73 37.97 -13.47
CA ARG A 61 43.06 38.04 -12.79
C ARG A 61 42.96 37.74 -11.27
N PRO A 62 42.54 36.52 -10.90
CA PRO A 62 42.34 36.17 -9.51
C PRO A 62 43.64 36.14 -8.71
N THR A 63 43.55 36.34 -7.40
CA THR A 63 44.66 36.04 -6.50
C THR A 63 44.79 34.53 -6.28
N ILE A 64 45.93 34.08 -5.76
CA ILE A 64 46.11 32.67 -5.37
C ILE A 64 45.08 32.28 -4.30
N GLU A 65 44.76 33.19 -3.37
CA GLU A 65 43.77 32.93 -2.31
C GLU A 65 42.37 32.69 -2.89
N ASP A 66 41.96 33.47 -3.90
CA ASP A 66 40.66 33.29 -4.57
C ASP A 66 40.55 31.90 -5.22
N LEU A 67 41.64 31.45 -5.86
CA LEU A 67 41.71 30.14 -6.51
C LEU A 67 41.65 28.98 -5.51
N VAL A 68 42.37 29.11 -4.38
CA VAL A 68 42.34 28.11 -3.31
C VAL A 68 40.93 28.01 -2.70
N ARG A 69 40.30 29.15 -2.43
CA ARG A 69 38.94 29.20 -1.85
C ARG A 69 37.89 28.57 -2.78
N ASP A 70 37.93 28.86 -4.08
CA ASP A 70 37.05 28.21 -5.07
C ASP A 70 37.24 26.69 -5.08
N TYR A 71 38.50 26.25 -5.12
CA TYR A 71 38.84 24.83 -5.15
C TYR A 71 38.32 24.10 -3.90
N GLU A 72 38.58 24.64 -2.70
CA GLU A 72 38.14 24.03 -1.44
C GLU A 72 36.62 23.95 -1.34
N TYR A 73 35.92 25.01 -1.74
CA TYR A 73 34.45 25.04 -1.75
C TYR A 73 33.89 23.99 -2.70
N ARG A 74 34.40 23.91 -3.94
CA ARG A 74 33.96 22.91 -4.91
C ARG A 74 34.29 21.48 -4.46
N ALA A 75 35.45 21.26 -3.85
CA ALA A 75 35.82 19.97 -3.28
C ALA A 75 34.88 19.57 -2.13
N ALA A 76 34.44 20.52 -1.30
CA ALA A 76 33.45 20.27 -0.26
C ALA A 76 32.07 19.92 -0.85
N LEU A 77 31.64 20.59 -1.92
CA LEU A 77 30.40 20.28 -2.63
C LEU A 77 30.44 18.90 -3.27
N LEU A 78 31.55 18.50 -3.91
CA LEU A 78 31.73 17.15 -4.47
C LEU A 78 31.64 16.06 -3.39
N ARG A 79 32.31 16.25 -2.25
CA ARG A 79 32.20 15.32 -1.10
C ARG A 79 30.78 15.27 -0.53
N ARG A 80 30.03 16.38 -0.59
CA ARG A 80 28.62 16.41 -0.18
C ARG A 80 27.74 15.66 -1.20
N GLU A 81 27.94 15.89 -2.48
CA GLU A 81 27.22 15.19 -3.56
C GLU A 81 27.42 13.67 -3.47
N GLU A 82 28.65 13.20 -3.21
CA GLU A 82 28.93 11.77 -3.06
C GLU A 82 28.14 11.16 -1.88
N ARG A 83 28.10 11.85 -0.73
CA ARG A 83 27.33 11.41 0.44
C ARG A 83 25.83 11.41 0.17
N GLU A 84 25.31 12.45 -0.48
CA GLU A 84 23.89 12.54 -0.83
C GLU A 84 23.50 11.53 -1.90
N THR A 85 24.41 11.16 -2.81
CA THR A 85 24.21 10.08 -3.79
C THR A 85 24.03 8.74 -3.08
N LYS A 86 24.93 8.39 -2.15
CA LYS A 86 24.78 7.19 -1.32
C LYS A 86 23.49 7.20 -0.51
N ALA A 87 23.10 8.35 0.05
CA ALA A 87 21.84 8.48 0.77
C ALA A 87 20.60 8.23 -0.13
N VAL A 88 20.65 8.66 -1.41
CA VAL A 88 19.59 8.35 -2.39
C VAL A 88 19.55 6.86 -2.71
N GLU A 89 20.69 6.21 -2.87
CA GLU A 89 20.79 4.76 -3.11
C GLU A 89 20.18 3.97 -1.94
N GLU A 90 20.58 4.27 -0.70
CA GLU A 90 20.00 3.65 0.49
C GLU A 90 18.49 3.89 0.62
N ALA A 91 18.04 5.12 0.35
CA ALA A 91 16.61 5.45 0.39
C ALA A 91 15.83 4.70 -0.71
N GLN A 92 16.45 4.48 -1.88
CA GLN A 92 15.86 3.71 -2.97
C GLN A 92 15.73 2.23 -2.60
N GLU A 93 16.72 1.65 -1.95
CA GLU A 93 16.65 0.27 -1.45
C GLU A 93 15.52 0.10 -0.44
N ARG A 94 15.43 1.01 0.55
CA ARG A 94 14.34 1.02 1.55
C ARG A 94 12.96 1.21 0.91
N TYR A 95 12.87 2.03 -0.13
CA TYR A 95 11.66 2.21 -0.92
C TYR A 95 11.23 0.91 -1.60
N GLU A 96 12.13 0.23 -2.30
CA GLU A 96 11.81 -1.04 -2.98
C GLU A 96 11.46 -2.14 -1.97
N GLU A 97 12.15 -2.19 -0.84
CA GLU A 97 11.84 -3.10 0.24
C GLU A 97 10.41 -2.88 0.79
N ALA A 98 10.08 -1.64 1.17
CA ALA A 98 8.74 -1.30 1.66
C ALA A 98 7.66 -1.54 0.60
N ARG A 99 7.96 -1.28 -0.68
CA ARG A 99 7.07 -1.57 -1.80
C ARG A 99 6.75 -3.05 -1.91
N ARG A 100 7.76 -3.92 -1.82
CA ARG A 100 7.58 -5.38 -1.86
C ARG A 100 6.72 -5.85 -0.68
N TYR A 101 6.99 -5.38 0.54
CA TYR A 101 6.19 -5.76 1.71
C TYR A 101 4.72 -5.33 1.60
N LEU A 102 4.45 -4.12 1.12
CA LEU A 102 3.08 -3.65 0.90
C LEU A 102 2.34 -4.51 -0.15
N ILE A 103 3.01 -4.89 -1.24
CA ILE A 103 2.44 -5.78 -2.26
C ILE A 103 2.07 -7.13 -1.64
N GLU A 104 2.96 -7.72 -0.85
CA GLU A 104 2.70 -9.01 -0.20
C GLU A 104 1.58 -8.93 0.86
N ALA A 105 1.55 -7.88 1.67
CA ALA A 105 0.46 -7.66 2.62
C ALA A 105 -0.91 -7.53 1.91
N ARG A 106 -0.95 -6.77 0.81
CA ARG A 106 -2.14 -6.64 -0.06
C ARG A 106 -2.60 -7.98 -0.63
N LYS A 107 -1.67 -8.80 -1.13
CA LYS A 107 -1.99 -10.13 -1.66
C LYS A 107 -2.61 -11.02 -0.58
N LYS A 108 -1.99 -11.07 0.61
CA LYS A 108 -2.47 -11.87 1.75
C LYS A 108 -3.88 -11.44 2.20
N ARG A 109 -4.15 -10.14 2.30
CA ARG A 109 -5.50 -9.64 2.63
C ARG A 109 -6.50 -10.02 1.52
N ARG A 110 -6.20 -9.72 0.25
CA ARG A 110 -7.12 -9.98 -0.87
C ARG A 110 -7.44 -11.47 -1.05
N LEU A 111 -6.53 -12.36 -0.69
CA LEU A 111 -6.80 -13.80 -0.68
C LEU A 111 -7.95 -14.14 0.30
N LEU A 112 -7.89 -13.61 1.52
CA LEU A 112 -8.92 -13.85 2.54
C LEU A 112 -10.24 -13.14 2.22
N GLU A 113 -10.21 -11.96 1.61
CA GLU A 113 -11.43 -11.27 1.18
C GLU A 113 -12.17 -12.07 0.11
N ARG A 114 -11.46 -12.56 -0.92
CA ARG A 114 -12.06 -13.42 -1.94
C ARG A 114 -12.62 -14.71 -1.35
N LEU A 115 -11.93 -15.30 -0.38
CA LEU A 115 -12.45 -16.47 0.33
C LEU A 115 -13.74 -16.11 1.10
N ARG A 116 -13.78 -14.97 1.78
CA ARG A 116 -14.96 -14.50 2.51
C ARG A 116 -16.14 -14.25 1.58
N GLU A 117 -15.90 -13.61 0.44
CA GLU A 117 -16.90 -13.34 -0.60
C GLU A 117 -17.52 -14.65 -1.11
N ARG A 118 -16.68 -15.62 -1.51
CA ARG A 118 -17.15 -16.94 -1.93
C ARG A 118 -17.96 -17.65 -0.84
N ARG A 119 -17.49 -17.64 0.41
CA ARG A 119 -18.23 -18.26 1.54
C ARG A 119 -19.56 -17.57 1.81
N PHE A 120 -19.64 -16.27 1.55
CA PHE A 120 -20.88 -15.51 1.70
C PHE A 120 -21.89 -15.87 0.60
N GLU A 121 -21.43 -16.03 -0.64
CA GLU A 121 -22.26 -16.51 -1.75
C GLU A 121 -22.80 -17.92 -1.48
N GLU A 122 -21.93 -18.85 -1.09
CA GLU A 122 -22.31 -20.23 -0.71
C GLU A 122 -23.38 -20.23 0.40
N TRP A 123 -23.17 -19.43 1.47
CA TRP A 123 -24.14 -19.31 2.56
C TRP A 123 -25.47 -18.71 2.09
N ARG A 124 -25.45 -17.72 1.20
CA ARG A 124 -26.66 -17.09 0.66
C ARG A 124 -27.49 -18.07 -0.17
N GLU A 125 -26.84 -18.87 -1.00
CA GLU A 125 -27.50 -19.92 -1.79
C GLU A 125 -28.14 -20.99 -0.89
N GLU A 126 -27.47 -21.38 0.19
CA GLU A 126 -28.02 -22.31 1.18
C GLU A 126 -29.24 -21.75 1.91
N GLU A 127 -29.21 -20.48 2.33
CA GLU A 127 -30.38 -19.86 2.99
C GLU A 127 -31.57 -19.76 2.04
N ILE A 128 -31.35 -19.40 0.77
CA ILE A 128 -32.42 -19.38 -0.24
C ILE A 128 -33.03 -20.79 -0.41
N ARG A 129 -32.20 -21.83 -0.45
CA ARG A 129 -32.67 -23.22 -0.55
C ARG A 129 -33.49 -23.63 0.67
N ARG A 130 -33.04 -23.29 1.88
CA ARG A 130 -33.78 -23.57 3.12
C ARG A 130 -35.13 -22.85 3.16
N GLU A 131 -35.17 -21.58 2.77
CA GLU A 131 -36.42 -20.83 2.71
C GLU A 131 -37.41 -21.45 1.70
N GLN A 132 -36.93 -21.94 0.56
CA GLN A 132 -37.77 -22.67 -0.41
C GLN A 132 -38.30 -23.99 0.16
N GLU A 133 -37.44 -24.78 0.81
CA GLU A 133 -37.83 -26.03 1.48
C GLU A 133 -38.89 -25.79 2.57
N GLU A 134 -38.71 -24.75 3.41
CA GLU A 134 -39.69 -24.37 4.43
C GLU A 134 -41.05 -23.95 3.83
N LEU A 135 -41.05 -23.20 2.72
CA LEU A 135 -42.27 -22.81 2.02
C LEU A 135 -43.00 -24.01 1.40
N ASP A 136 -42.27 -24.93 0.78
CA ASP A 136 -42.83 -26.15 0.20
C ASP A 136 -43.46 -27.05 1.28
N GLU A 137 -42.79 -27.21 2.43
CA GLU A 137 -43.31 -27.94 3.59
C GLU A 137 -44.60 -27.32 4.14
N MET A 138 -44.63 -25.98 4.29
CA MET A 138 -45.83 -25.26 4.71
C MET A 138 -46.99 -25.43 3.71
N GLY A 139 -46.69 -25.42 2.40
CA GLY A 139 -47.67 -25.65 1.33
C GLY A 139 -48.28 -27.05 1.41
N VAL A 140 -47.45 -28.08 1.56
CA VAL A 140 -47.91 -29.47 1.73
C VAL A 140 -48.75 -29.64 3.00
N ALA A 141 -48.31 -29.06 4.12
CA ALA A 141 -49.03 -29.12 5.39
C ALA A 141 -50.38 -28.36 5.34
N GLY A 142 -50.46 -27.25 4.61
CA GLY A 142 -51.71 -26.53 4.35
C GLY A 142 -52.67 -27.35 3.49
N PHE A 143 -52.18 -27.94 2.40
CA PHE A 143 -52.99 -28.77 1.51
C PHE A 143 -53.55 -30.01 2.23
N ARG A 144 -52.74 -30.68 3.07
CA ARG A 144 -53.22 -31.83 3.87
C ARG A 144 -54.37 -31.45 4.79
N ARG A 145 -54.28 -30.32 5.49
CA ARG A 145 -55.34 -29.83 6.38
C ARG A 145 -56.65 -29.56 5.64
N LEU A 146 -56.60 -28.89 4.49
CA LEU A 146 -57.79 -28.64 3.67
C LEU A 146 -58.48 -29.95 3.23
N ARG A 147 -57.69 -30.96 2.84
CA ARG A 147 -58.21 -32.27 2.42
C ARG A 147 -58.83 -33.05 3.58
N GLU A 148 -58.28 -32.94 4.77
CA GLU A 148 -58.85 -33.54 5.99
C GLU A 148 -60.16 -32.86 6.39
N GLU A 149 -60.26 -31.53 6.28
CA GLU A 149 -61.50 -30.79 6.54
C GLU A 149 -62.60 -31.12 5.52
N GLU A 150 -62.28 -31.22 4.23
CA GLU A 150 -63.22 -31.65 3.19
C GLU A 150 -63.76 -33.08 3.44
N ALA A 151 -62.93 -33.99 3.95
CA ALA A 151 -63.32 -35.37 4.23
C ALA A 151 -64.15 -35.54 5.52
N LEU A 152 -64.18 -34.55 6.41
CA LEU A 152 -64.97 -34.58 7.66
C LEU A 152 -66.36 -33.95 7.49
N VAL A 153 -66.57 -33.17 6.44
CA VAL A 153 -67.82 -32.43 6.18
C VAL A 153 -68.67 -33.11 5.08
N GLY A 154 -68.09 -34.03 4.29
CA GLY A 154 -68.78 -34.85 3.30
C GLY A 154 -69.13 -36.25 3.80
#